data_AF-A0A101EKA9-F1
#
_entry.id   AF-A0A101EKA9-F1
#
_cell.length_a   1.000
_cell.length_b   1.000
_cell.length_c   1.000
_cell.angle_alpha   90.00
_cell.angle_beta   90.00
_cell.angle_gamma   90.00
#
_symmetry.space_group_name_H-M   'P 1'
#
loop_
_entity.id
_entity.type
_entity.pdbx_description
1 polymer ?
#
loop_
_entity_poly.entity_id
_entity_poly.type
_entity_poly.pdbx_seq_one_letter_code
_entity_poly.pdbx_strand_id
1 'polypeptide(L)'
;MSFTLTTPSGFWNPLFWVIFLALFGLISYLIYLRGNPSYKKESDQVKPYLSGNIEPTKEKVQVKAGDIYWGFIEALKGYYKVLEAIHTGDIRDYILWYLGVGAIITFILIGGV
;
A
#
# COMPACT_ATOMS: atom_id res chain seq x y z
N MET A 1 -13.07 4.15 -32.57
CA MET A 1 -13.33 4.19 -31.11
C MET A 1 -12.72 5.46 -30.55
N SER A 2 -13.44 6.17 -29.67
CA SER A 2 -12.86 7.32 -28.96
C SER A 2 -11.99 6.82 -27.81
N PHE A 3 -10.72 7.23 -27.76
CA PHE A 3 -9.80 6.94 -26.64
C PHE A 3 -10.03 7.89 -25.45
N THR A 4 -10.95 8.84 -25.57
CA THR A 4 -11.17 9.87 -24.55
C THR A 4 -12.42 9.55 -23.73
N LEU A 5 -12.24 9.37 -22.43
CA LEU A 5 -13.30 9.26 -21.43
C LEU A 5 -13.59 10.63 -20.86
N THR A 6 -14.83 11.10 -20.94
CA THR A 6 -15.25 12.35 -20.28
C THR A 6 -15.77 12.06 -18.88
N THR A 7 -15.36 12.88 -17.92
CA THR A 7 -15.73 12.82 -16.51
C THR A 7 -16.25 14.19 -16.07
N PRO A 8 -17.00 14.29 -14.96
CA PRO A 8 -17.41 15.59 -14.43
C PRO A 8 -16.25 16.55 -14.13
N SER A 9 -15.05 16.02 -13.89
CA SER A 9 -13.82 16.77 -13.60
C SER A 9 -12.93 17.03 -14.83
N GLY A 10 -13.36 16.66 -16.04
CA GLY A 10 -12.56 16.86 -17.27
C GLY A 10 -12.53 15.61 -18.15
N PHE A 11 -11.39 15.33 -18.79
CA PHE A 11 -11.25 14.17 -19.67
C PHE A 11 -10.04 13.31 -19.30
N TRP A 12 -10.12 12.03 -19.64
CA TRP A 12 -9.04 11.07 -19.48
C TRP A 12 -8.74 10.43 -20.82
N ASN A 13 -7.48 10.43 -21.22
CA ASN A 13 -7.04 9.78 -22.46
C ASN A 13 -5.77 8.96 -22.16
N PRO A 14 -5.80 7.62 -22.34
CA PRO A 14 -4.69 6.74 -22.00
C PRO A 14 -3.45 7.05 -22.85
N LEU A 15 -3.62 7.48 -24.09
CA LEU A 15 -2.52 7.77 -24.99
C LEU A 15 -1.69 8.96 -24.49
N PHE A 16 -2.35 10.00 -23.98
CA PHE A 16 -1.66 11.15 -23.40
C PHE A 16 -0.88 10.78 -22.13
N TRP A 17 -1.41 9.88 -21.30
CA TRP A 17 -0.68 9.37 -20.13
C TRP A 17 0.58 8.59 -20.52
N VAL A 18 0.49 7.72 -21.52
CA VAL A 18 1.65 6.98 -22.03
C VAL A 18 2.71 7.94 -22.58
N ILE A 19 2.31 8.93 -23.38
CA ILE A 19 3.22 9.95 -23.92
C ILE A 19 3.87 10.75 -22.80
N PHE A 20 3.08 11.19 -21.81
CA PHE A 20 3.59 11.93 -20.65
C PHE A 20 4.63 11.12 -19.87
N LEU A 21 4.35 9.84 -19.56
CA LEU A 21 5.28 8.96 -18.87
C LEU A 21 6.56 8.72 -19.67
N ALA A 22 6.45 8.55 -20.99
CA ALA A 22 7.60 8.38 -21.87
C ALA A 22 8.49 9.65 -21.89
N LEU A 23 7.88 10.83 -21.99
CA LEU A 23 8.60 12.11 -21.92
C LEU A 23 9.27 12.32 -20.57
N PHE A 24 8.57 12.01 -19.47
CA PHE A 24 9.13 12.11 -18.13
C PHE A 24 10.33 11.17 -17.97
N GLY A 25 10.20 9.91 -18.38
CA GLY A 25 11.29 8.93 -18.37
C GLY A 25 12.48 9.35 -19.22
N LEU A 26 12.24 9.93 -20.41
CA LEU A 26 13.30 10.47 -21.26
C LEU A 26 14.05 11.61 -20.57
N ILE A 27 13.34 12.57 -19.98
CA ILE A 27 13.96 13.69 -19.25
C ILE A 27 14.78 13.17 -18.06
N SER A 28 14.23 12.26 -17.26
CA SER A 28 14.95 11.62 -16.16
C SER A 28 16.21 10.91 -16.64
N TYR A 29 16.15 10.21 -17.77
CA TYR A 29 17.30 9.54 -18.37
C TYR A 29 18.37 10.54 -18.85
N LEU A 30 17.98 11.64 -19.48
CA LEU A 30 18.92 12.69 -19.89
C LEU A 30 19.61 13.35 -18.70
N ILE A 31 18.90 13.53 -17.58
CA ILE A 31 19.49 14.00 -16.32
C ILE A 31 20.46 12.96 -15.77
N TYR A 32 20.07 11.69 -15.74
CA TYR A 32 20.92 10.59 -15.28
C TYR A 32 22.25 10.50 -16.06
N LEU A 33 22.21 10.66 -17.39
CA LEU A 33 23.40 10.66 -18.24
C LEU A 33 24.39 11.78 -17.92
N ARG A 34 23.94 12.88 -17.32
CA ARG A 34 24.79 13.99 -16.87
C ARG A 34 25.38 13.77 -15.48
N GLY A 35 25.01 12.70 -14.79
CA GLY A 35 25.60 12.32 -13.50
C GLY A 35 27.07 11.94 -13.65
N ASN A 36 27.86 12.11 -12.57
CA ASN A 36 29.26 11.72 -12.56
C ASN A 36 29.39 10.19 -12.44
N PRO A 37 29.90 9.46 -13.46
CA PRO A 37 30.03 8.01 -13.37
C PRO A 37 31.14 7.57 -12.40
N SER A 38 32.04 8.47 -12.03
CA SER A 38 33.23 8.21 -11.21
C SER A 38 32.95 8.18 -9.69
N TYR A 39 31.68 8.10 -9.28
CA TYR A 39 31.35 7.93 -7.86
C TYR A 39 31.80 6.56 -7.37
N LYS A 40 32.25 6.49 -6.11
CA LYS A 40 32.79 5.26 -5.52
C LYS A 40 31.64 4.41 -4.97
N LYS A 41 31.15 3.47 -5.80
CA LYS A 41 30.03 2.56 -5.50
C LYS A 41 30.18 1.78 -4.19
N GLU A 42 31.40 1.34 -3.89
CA GLU A 42 31.71 0.53 -2.70
C GLU A 42 32.20 1.38 -1.50
N SER A 43 31.84 2.66 -1.46
CA SER A 43 32.26 3.58 -0.40
C SER A 43 31.08 4.19 0.34
N ASP A 44 31.35 4.88 1.45
CA ASP A 44 30.31 5.62 2.18
C ASP A 44 29.64 6.73 1.34
N GLN A 45 30.16 7.06 0.15
CA GLN A 45 29.50 8.00 -0.79
C GLN A 45 28.11 7.56 -1.24
N VAL A 46 27.79 6.25 -1.20
CA VAL A 46 26.46 5.74 -1.56
C VAL A 46 25.52 5.60 -0.35
N LYS A 47 26.02 5.82 0.86
CA LYS A 47 25.22 5.72 2.08
C LYS A 47 24.53 7.06 2.39
N PRO A 48 23.33 7.05 3.01
CA PRO A 48 22.73 8.26 3.53
C PRO A 48 23.68 8.97 4.50
N TYR A 49 23.75 10.30 4.42
CA TYR A 49 24.54 11.08 5.37
C TYR A 49 23.83 11.08 6.74
N LEU A 50 24.42 10.36 7.71
CA LEU A 50 23.92 10.26 9.09
C LEU A 50 24.88 10.90 10.09
N SER A 51 25.57 11.99 9.70
CA SER A 51 26.54 12.69 10.56
C SER A 51 27.62 11.76 11.15
N GLY A 52 28.07 10.77 10.37
CA GLY A 52 29.07 9.80 10.79
C GLY A 52 28.54 8.63 11.64
N ASN A 53 27.23 8.55 11.90
CA ASN A 53 26.63 7.40 12.56
C ASN A 53 26.46 6.22 11.60
N ILE A 54 26.51 5.00 12.15
CA ILE A 54 26.20 3.78 11.42
C ILE A 54 24.71 3.78 11.04
N GLU A 55 24.41 3.49 9.78
CA GLU A 55 23.04 3.36 9.30
C GLU A 55 22.29 2.27 10.11
N PRO A 56 21.18 2.61 10.78
CA PRO A 56 20.36 1.60 11.44
C PRO A 56 19.77 0.65 10.40
N THR A 57 19.39 -0.55 10.81
CA THR A 57 18.65 -1.45 9.92
C THR A 57 17.35 -0.77 9.46
N LYS A 58 16.90 -1.04 8.23
CA LYS A 58 15.74 -0.35 7.64
C LYS A 58 14.50 -0.44 8.53
N GLU A 59 14.33 -1.55 9.24
CA GLU A 59 13.21 -1.80 10.15
C GLU A 59 13.16 -0.82 11.34
N LYS A 60 14.29 -0.19 11.67
CA LYS A 60 14.40 0.80 12.76
C LYS A 60 14.14 2.23 12.29
N VAL A 61 14.24 2.50 10.99
CA VAL A 61 14.08 3.85 10.41
C VAL A 61 12.73 4.00 9.70
N GLN A 62 12.18 2.90 9.18
CA GLN A 62 10.91 2.91 8.49
C GLN A 62 9.76 3.17 9.46
N VAL A 63 8.98 4.23 9.19
CA VAL A 63 7.66 4.42 9.80
C VAL A 63 6.77 3.26 9.37
N LYS A 64 6.33 2.44 10.32
CA LYS A 64 5.47 1.29 10.05
C LYS A 64 4.05 1.78 9.81
N ALA A 65 3.27 1.02 9.04
CA ALA A 65 1.85 1.31 8.87
C ALA A 65 1.12 1.42 10.22
N GLY A 66 1.50 0.58 11.20
CA GLY A 66 0.97 0.65 12.56
C GLY A 66 1.25 1.97 13.28
N ASP A 67 2.38 2.63 12.99
CA ASP A 67 2.74 3.91 13.60
C ASP A 67 1.83 5.04 13.09
N ILE A 68 1.43 4.98 11.81
CA ILE A 68 0.53 5.96 11.18
C ILE A 68 -0.88 5.88 11.78
N TYR A 69 -1.36 4.65 12.04
CA TYR A 69 -2.71 4.41 12.57
C TYR A 69 -2.74 4.24 14.09
N TRP A 70 -1.62 4.46 14.79
CA TRP A 70 -1.50 4.17 16.22
C TRP A 70 -2.61 4.84 17.04
N GLY A 71 -2.86 6.13 16.81
CA GLY A 71 -3.91 6.86 17.54
C GLY A 71 -5.31 6.29 17.34
N PHE A 72 -5.61 5.79 16.14
CA PHE A 72 -6.89 5.16 15.83
C PHE A 72 -7.02 3.77 16.46
N ILE A 73 -5.97 2.95 16.34
CA ILE A 73 -5.92 1.60 16.91
C ILE A 73 -6.00 1.67 18.44
N GLU A 74 -5.26 2.59 19.07
CA GLU A 74 -5.27 2.73 20.53
C GLU A 74 -6.63 3.24 21.03
N ALA A 75 -7.25 4.21 20.35
CA ALA A 75 -8.59 4.70 20.70
C ALA A 75 -9.67 3.60 20.59
N LEU A 76 -9.51 2.66 19.65
CA LEU A 76 -10.44 1.55 19.41
C LEU A 76 -9.90 0.19 19.85
N LYS A 77 -8.93 0.16 20.76
CA LYS A 77 -8.21 -1.06 21.14
C LYS A 77 -9.12 -2.17 21.64
N GLY A 78 -10.19 -1.83 22.36
CA GLY A 78 -11.19 -2.79 22.81
C GLY A 78 -11.91 -3.48 21.63
N TYR A 79 -12.28 -2.70 20.61
CA TYR A 79 -12.91 -3.21 19.39
C TYR A 79 -11.95 -4.08 18.59
N TYR A 80 -10.73 -3.59 18.35
CA TYR A 80 -9.70 -4.34 17.61
C TYR A 80 -9.31 -5.64 18.31
N LYS A 81 -9.22 -5.66 19.65
CA LYS A 81 -8.91 -6.88 20.40
C LYS A 81 -9.94 -7.99 20.15
N VAL A 82 -11.22 -7.65 20.00
CA VAL A 82 -12.27 -8.63 19.67
C VAL A 82 -12.12 -9.11 18.23
N LEU A 83 -11.87 -8.20 17.29
CA LEU A 83 -11.67 -8.56 15.88
C LEU A 83 -10.44 -9.44 15.66
N GLU A 84 -9.34 -9.14 16.33
CA GLU A 84 -8.12 -9.94 16.28
C GLU A 84 -8.37 -11.34 16.86
N ALA A 85 -9.14 -11.45 17.95
CA ALA A 85 -9.46 -12.75 18.56
C ALA A 85 -10.28 -13.67 17.64
N ILE A 86 -11.13 -13.12 16.77
CA ILE A 86 -11.91 -13.90 15.80
C ILE A 86 -11.15 -14.15 14.48
N HIS A 87 -9.95 -13.57 14.31
CA HIS A 87 -9.13 -13.68 13.10
C HIS A 87 -7.93 -14.61 13.34
N THR A 88 -8.23 -15.89 13.57
CA THR A 88 -7.27 -16.89 14.05
C THR A 88 -6.23 -17.30 13.00
N GLY A 89 -6.50 -17.08 11.71
CA GLY A 89 -5.67 -17.57 10.60
C GLY A 89 -5.87 -19.06 10.28
N ASP A 90 -6.74 -19.78 10.99
CA ASP A 90 -7.11 -21.16 10.67
C ASP A 90 -8.26 -21.18 9.66
N ILE A 91 -8.05 -21.78 8.49
CA ILE A 91 -9.03 -21.85 7.41
C ILE A 91 -10.38 -22.43 7.85
N ARG A 92 -10.39 -23.35 8.82
CA ARG A 92 -11.60 -23.98 9.33
C ARG A 92 -12.53 -22.99 10.00
N ASP A 93 -11.99 -22.01 10.72
CA ASP A 93 -12.76 -20.99 11.40
C ASP A 93 -13.47 -20.07 10.38
N TYR A 94 -12.80 -19.75 9.26
CA TYR A 94 -13.43 -18.98 8.18
C TYR A 94 -14.53 -19.77 7.45
N ILE A 95 -14.33 -21.07 7.23
CA ILE A 95 -15.38 -21.95 6.67
C ILE A 95 -16.60 -21.96 7.61
N LEU A 96 -16.37 -22.08 8.92
CA LEU A 96 -17.44 -22.06 9.91
C LEU A 96 -18.19 -20.72 9.91
N TRP A 97 -17.49 -19.59 9.86
CA TRP A 97 -18.10 -18.27 9.71
C TRP A 97 -18.96 -18.16 8.45
N TYR A 98 -18.46 -18.64 7.30
CA TYR A 98 -19.19 -18.61 6.04
C TYR A 98 -20.48 -19.45 6.11
N LEU A 99 -20.40 -20.67 6.64
CA LEU A 99 -21.56 -21.55 6.82
C LEU A 99 -22.56 -20.95 7.83
N GLY A 100 -22.08 -20.38 8.93
CA GLY A 100 -22.92 -19.74 9.94
C GLY A 100 -23.70 -18.55 9.40
N VAL A 101 -23.01 -17.64 8.69
CA VAL A 101 -23.66 -16.50 8.02
C VAL A 101 -24.64 -16.98 6.95
N GLY A 102 -24.26 -17.98 6.15
CA GLY A 102 -25.14 -18.59 5.15
C GLY A 102 -26.41 -19.21 5.76
N ALA A 103 -26.29 -19.88 6.90
CA ALA A 103 -27.42 -20.44 7.63
C ALA A 103 -28.35 -19.34 8.18
N ILE A 104 -27.79 -18.27 8.76
CA ILE A 104 -28.56 -17.12 9.26
C ILE A 104 -29.33 -16.45 8.11
N ILE A 105 -28.66 -16.16 6.99
CA ILE A 105 -29.30 -15.56 5.81
C ILE A 105 -30.42 -16.48 5.31
N THR A 106 -30.16 -17.78 5.18
CA THR A 106 -31.16 -18.76 4.73
C THR A 106 -32.37 -18.78 5.66
N PHE A 107 -32.15 -18.82 6.98
CA PHE A 107 -33.21 -18.79 7.99
C PHE A 107 -34.09 -17.54 7.88
N ILE A 108 -33.48 -16.38 7.69
CA ILE A 108 -34.20 -15.11 7.49
C ILE A 108 -35.03 -15.16 6.19
N LEU A 109 -34.44 -15.65 5.09
CA LEU A 109 -35.09 -15.68 3.77
C LEU A 109 -36.29 -16.63 3.71
N ILE A 110 -36.27 -17.74 4.43
CA ILE A 110 -37.40 -18.69 4.49
C ILE A 110 -38.48 -18.28 5.51
N GLY A 111 -38.38 -17.08 6.09
CA GLY A 111 -39.39 -16.52 6.99
C GLY A 111 -39.30 -17.04 8.42
N GLY A 112 -38.11 -17.48 8.86
CA GLY A 112 -37.86 -17.86 10.24
C GLY A 112 -38.05 -16.68 11.20
N VAL A 113 -39.29 -16.52 11.68
CA VAL A 113 -39.69 -15.77 12.88
C VAL A 113 -40.49 -16.71 13.75
#